data_AF-A0A1V5K892-F1
#
_entry.id   AF-A0A1V5K892-F1
#
_cell.length_a   1.000
_cell.length_b   1.000
_cell.length_c   1.000
_cell.angle_alpha   90.00
_cell.angle_beta   90.00
_cell.angle_gamma   90.00
#
_symmetry.space_group_name_H-M   'P 1'
#
loop_
_entity.id
_entity.type
_entity.pdbx_description
1 polymer ?
#
loop_
_entity_poly.entity_id
_entity_poly.type
_entity_poly.pdbx_seq_one_letter_code
_entity_poly.pdbx_strand_id
1 'polypeptide(L)'
;MAGSPTKSPSDLVMIPGSIDAIAASPDGRTVYFLSDKTIRAFSRETGAQTTVADRAGDTLAVSPDGKWLLTNPAGIAAVPASGGRLKQIVSASGVQEISWSARGQIAALVSFGGQMDLWTFRVDDFILN
;
A
#
# COMPACT_ATOMS: atom_id res chain seq x y z
N MET A 1 1.23 -13.89 -43.20
CA MET A 1 0.25 -12.84 -42.86
C MET A 1 0.47 -12.44 -41.42
N ALA A 2 0.64 -11.13 -41.19
CA ALA A 2 0.67 -10.36 -39.94
C ALA A 2 1.20 -11.05 -38.66
N GLY A 3 2.45 -10.74 -38.29
CA GLY A 3 2.87 -10.82 -36.90
C GLY A 3 2.18 -9.72 -36.11
N SER A 4 1.38 -10.10 -35.10
CA SER A 4 0.80 -9.16 -34.16
C SER A 4 1.94 -8.47 -33.39
N PRO A 5 1.95 -7.14 -33.25
CA PRO A 5 2.89 -6.50 -32.34
C PRO A 5 2.47 -6.89 -30.93
N THR A 6 3.15 -7.87 -30.33
CA THR A 6 3.17 -8.06 -28.88
C THR A 6 3.81 -6.80 -28.33
N LYS A 7 3.00 -5.82 -27.91
CA LYS A 7 3.50 -4.67 -27.18
C LYS A 7 4.14 -5.21 -25.90
N SER A 8 5.46 -5.31 -25.89
CA SER A 8 6.24 -5.35 -24.65
C SER A 8 5.84 -4.13 -23.82
N PRO A 9 5.78 -4.21 -22.48
CA PRO A 9 5.60 -3.02 -21.65
C PRO A 9 6.62 -1.96 -22.08
N SER A 10 6.15 -0.83 -22.59
CA SER A 10 6.97 0.10 -23.37
C SER A 10 8.00 0.87 -22.54
N ASP A 11 7.95 0.77 -21.21
CA ASP A 11 8.72 1.64 -20.32
C ASP A 11 9.21 0.83 -19.11
N LEU A 12 10.31 0.10 -19.30
CA LEU A 12 11.03 -0.53 -18.19
C LEU A 12 11.70 0.58 -17.37
N VAL A 13 11.26 0.74 -16.12
CA VAL A 13 11.91 1.62 -15.15
C VAL A 13 12.72 0.76 -14.19
N MET A 14 14.04 0.97 -14.19
CA MET A 14 14.94 0.29 -13.27
C MET A 14 14.86 0.95 -11.90
N ILE A 15 14.33 0.21 -10.92
CA ILE A 15 14.37 0.60 -9.51
C ILE A 15 15.51 -0.20 -8.86
N PRO A 16 16.53 0.45 -8.28
CA PRO A 16 17.62 -0.25 -7.61
C PRO A 16 17.12 -0.85 -6.28
N GLY A 17 17.56 -2.08 -5.98
CA GLY A 17 17.27 -2.77 -4.71
C GLY A 17 16.14 -3.80 -4.81
N SER A 18 15.79 -4.40 -3.67
CA SER A 18 14.62 -5.27 -3.55
C SER A 18 13.34 -4.44 -3.51
N ILE A 19 12.32 -4.94 -4.19
CA ILE A 19 10.95 -4.46 -4.04
C ILE A 19 10.18 -5.53 -3.28
N ASP A 20 9.74 -5.18 -2.07
CA ASP A 20 9.10 -6.13 -1.17
C ASP A 20 7.58 -6.21 -1.41
N ALA A 21 6.98 -5.10 -1.87
CA ALA A 21 5.58 -5.03 -2.28
C ALA A 21 5.33 -3.87 -3.26
N ILE A 22 4.25 -3.96 -4.03
CA ILE A 22 3.80 -2.92 -4.96
C ILE A 22 2.30 -2.71 -4.88
N ALA A 23 1.84 -1.51 -5.21
CA ALA A 23 0.41 -1.20 -5.36
C ALA A 23 0.21 -0.07 -6.37
N ALA A 24 -0.77 -0.20 -7.27
CA ALA A 24 -1.14 0.87 -8.19
C ALA A 24 -2.22 1.77 -7.58
N SER A 25 -2.11 3.07 -7.82
CA SER A 25 -3.20 4.02 -7.57
C SER A 25 -4.44 3.67 -8.39
N PRO A 26 -5.67 3.94 -7.89
CA PRO A 26 -6.91 3.68 -8.62
C PRO A 26 -7.03 4.41 -9.95
N ASP A 27 -6.45 5.61 -10.08
CA ASP A 27 -6.40 6.38 -11.33
C ASP A 27 -5.29 5.89 -12.29
N GLY A 28 -4.46 4.94 -11.83
CA GLY A 28 -3.39 4.34 -12.58
C GLY A 28 -2.22 5.27 -12.88
N ARG A 29 -2.13 6.47 -12.28
CA ARG A 29 -1.06 7.45 -12.55
C ARG A 29 0.18 7.24 -11.70
N THR A 30 0.00 6.72 -10.49
CA THR A 30 1.06 6.46 -9.53
C THR A 30 1.18 4.97 -9.22
N VAL A 31 2.41 4.48 -9.17
CA VAL A 31 2.74 3.16 -8.61
C VAL A 31 3.47 3.39 -7.29
N TYR A 32 2.96 2.80 -6.22
CA TYR A 32 3.64 2.75 -4.94
C TYR A 32 4.41 1.45 -4.81
N PHE A 33 5.58 1.51 -4.17
CA PHE A 33 6.38 0.33 -3.90
C PHE A 33 7.12 0.46 -2.57
N LEU A 34 7.38 -0.69 -1.95
CA LEU A 34 8.17 -0.84 -0.75
C LEU A 34 9.59 -1.26 -1.10
N SER A 35 10.57 -0.55 -0.55
CA SER A 35 11.99 -0.89 -0.63
C SER A 35 12.67 -0.43 0.66
N ASP A 36 13.39 -1.32 1.33
CA ASP A 36 14.09 -1.05 2.59
C ASP A 36 13.19 -0.37 3.64
N LYS A 37 11.98 -0.93 3.83
CA LYS A 37 10.94 -0.39 4.75
C LYS A 37 10.54 1.06 4.46
N THR A 38 10.77 1.53 3.24
CA THR A 38 10.39 2.86 2.77
C THR A 38 9.33 2.73 1.69
N ILE A 39 8.21 3.43 1.84
CA ILE A 39 7.21 3.55 0.78
C ILE A 39 7.65 4.66 -0.15
N ARG A 40 7.73 4.33 -1.44
CA ARG A 40 8.04 5.27 -2.51
C ARG A 40 6.90 5.33 -3.51
N ALA A 41 6.74 6.47 -4.14
CA ALA A 41 5.80 6.68 -5.24
C ALA A 41 6.58 6.90 -6.53
N PHE A 42 6.12 6.28 -7.61
CA PHE A 42 6.58 6.47 -8.96
C PHE A 42 5.44 7.05 -9.80
N SER A 43 5.67 8.23 -10.38
CA SER A 43 4.75 8.86 -11.32
C SER A 43 4.96 8.30 -12.72
N ARG A 44 3.94 7.68 -13.30
CA ARG A 44 4.00 7.17 -14.68
C ARG A 44 4.05 8.28 -15.72
N GLU A 45 3.49 9.45 -15.41
CA GLU A 45 3.45 10.58 -16.34
C GLU A 45 4.81 11.29 -16.43
N THR A 46 5.52 11.42 -15.31
CA THR A 46 6.76 12.22 -15.24
C THR A 46 8.02 11.39 -15.05
N GLY A 47 7.90 10.09 -14.73
CA GLY A 47 9.02 9.25 -14.34
C GLY A 47 9.62 9.59 -12.97
N ALA A 48 9.02 10.51 -12.23
CA ALA A 48 9.55 10.98 -10.95
C ALA A 48 9.32 9.95 -9.84
N GLN A 49 10.32 9.80 -8.97
CA GLN A 49 10.26 8.98 -7.77
C GLN A 49 10.33 9.86 -6.52
N THR A 50 9.41 9.67 -5.57
CA THR A 50 9.39 10.40 -4.29
C THR A 50 9.26 9.44 -3.11
N THR A 51 9.74 9.85 -1.94
CA THR A 51 9.50 9.13 -0.69
C THR A 51 8.15 9.55 -0.12
N VAL A 52 7.31 8.57 0.21
CA VAL A 52 5.98 8.77 0.81
C VAL A 52 6.06 8.64 2.32
N ALA A 53 6.71 7.58 2.82
CA ALA A 53 6.88 7.34 4.25
C ALA A 53 8.10 6.44 4.52
N ASP A 54 8.68 6.57 5.71
CA ASP A 54 9.69 5.66 6.25
C ASP A 54 9.08 4.69 7.28
N ARG A 55 9.84 3.67 7.69
CA ARG A 55 9.46 2.70 8.75
C ARG A 55 8.15 1.96 8.48
N ALA A 56 7.91 1.63 7.22
CA ALA A 56 6.81 0.76 6.82
C ALA A 56 7.06 -0.70 7.22
N GLY A 57 6.01 -1.52 7.12
CA GLY A 57 6.09 -2.96 7.27
C GLY A 57 6.45 -3.67 5.97
N ASP A 58 5.90 -4.87 5.79
CA ASP A 58 6.14 -5.75 4.64
C ASP A 58 5.00 -5.74 3.63
N THR A 59 3.86 -5.17 4.00
CA THR A 59 2.66 -5.09 3.15
C THR A 59 2.42 -3.66 2.67
N LEU A 60 1.83 -3.55 1.48
CA LEU A 60 1.43 -2.28 0.90
C LEU A 60 0.08 -2.43 0.20
N ALA A 61 -0.88 -1.58 0.55
CA ALA A 61 -2.17 -1.51 -0.13
C ALA A 61 -2.64 -0.06 -0.29
N VAL A 62 -3.26 0.26 -1.42
CA VAL A 62 -3.82 1.60 -1.70
C VAL A 62 -5.33 1.56 -1.49
N SER A 63 -5.88 2.59 -0.85
CA SER A 63 -7.33 2.72 -0.68
C SER A 63 -8.04 2.91 -2.03
N PRO A 64 -9.30 2.48 -2.18
CA PRO A 64 -10.04 2.62 -3.44
C PRO A 64 -10.24 4.08 -3.89
N ASP A 65 -10.24 5.03 -2.94
CA ASP A 65 -10.30 6.47 -3.23
C ASP A 65 -8.92 7.10 -3.44
N GLY A 66 -7.84 6.30 -3.35
CA GLY A 66 -6.46 6.71 -3.59
C GLY A 66 -5.85 7.60 -2.52
N LYS A 67 -6.54 7.86 -1.40
CA LYS A 67 -6.08 8.81 -0.37
C LYS A 67 -5.12 8.21 0.63
N TRP A 68 -5.19 6.90 0.88
CA TRP A 68 -4.47 6.25 1.96
C TRP A 68 -3.66 5.07 1.46
N LEU A 69 -2.49 4.88 2.06
CA LEU A 69 -1.69 3.66 1.93
C LEU A 69 -1.69 2.93 3.27
N LEU A 70 -1.85 1.61 3.23
CA LEU A 70 -1.71 0.73 4.40
C LEU A 70 -0.41 -0.03 4.37
N THR A 71 0.11 -0.27 5.56
CA THR A 71 1.27 -1.13 5.80
C THR A 71 1.22 -1.70 7.22
N ASN A 72 2.11 -2.62 7.56
CA ASN A 72 2.03 -3.42 8.79
C ASN A 72 3.32 -3.49 9.64
N PRO A 73 3.95 -2.36 10.02
CA PRO A 73 5.20 -2.39 10.79
C PRO A 73 5.06 -3.01 12.18
N ALA A 74 3.89 -2.88 12.82
CA ALA A 74 3.58 -3.40 14.16
C ALA A 74 2.07 -3.65 14.36
N GLY A 75 1.39 -4.12 13.31
CA GLY A 75 -0.07 -4.21 13.25
C GLY A 75 -0.59 -3.55 11.98
N ILE A 76 -1.57 -2.64 12.07
CA ILE A 76 -2.06 -1.86 10.91
C ILE A 76 -1.67 -0.41 11.08
N ALA A 77 -0.97 0.14 10.10
CA ALA A 77 -0.64 1.55 10.01
C ALA A 77 -1.10 2.12 8.67
N ALA A 78 -1.34 3.43 8.63
CA ALA A 78 -1.62 4.13 7.38
C ALA A 78 -0.89 5.46 7.26
N VAL A 79 -0.72 5.92 6.02
CA VAL A 79 -0.16 7.22 5.67
C VAL A 79 -0.94 7.81 4.50
N PRO A 80 -1.09 9.14 4.39
CA PRO A 80 -1.64 9.74 3.19
C PRO A 80 -0.83 9.34 1.96
N ALA A 81 -1.51 9.10 0.85
CA ALA A 81 -0.89 8.76 -0.43
C ALA A 81 -0.01 9.89 -0.99
N SER A 82 -0.25 11.13 -0.54
CA SER A 82 0.59 12.30 -0.78
C SER A 82 1.89 12.33 0.03
N GLY A 83 2.06 11.39 0.96
CA GLY A 83 3.18 11.33 1.89
C GLY A 83 2.89 11.95 3.25
N GLY A 84 3.73 11.59 4.22
CA GLY A 84 3.64 12.05 5.59
C GLY A 84 4.17 11.04 6.59
N ARG A 85 3.76 11.19 7.84
CA ARG A 85 4.12 10.26 8.92
C ARG A 85 3.14 9.10 8.95
N LEU A 86 3.66 7.88 9.07
CA LEU A 86 2.83 6.70 9.36
C LEU A 86 2.13 6.89 10.72
N LYS A 87 0.81 6.73 10.72
CA LYS A 87 0.00 6.66 11.94
C LYS A 87 -0.38 5.20 12.17
N GLN A 88 -0.02 4.68 13.33
CA GLN A 88 -0.47 3.37 13.77
C GLN A 88 -1.98 3.45 14.05
N ILE A 89 -2.76 2.58 13.42
CA ILE A 89 -4.22 2.49 13.61
C ILE A 89 -4.51 1.39 14.63
N VAL A 90 -3.88 0.22 14.46
CA VAL A 90 -4.05 -0.91 15.37
C VAL A 90 -2.70 -1.52 15.72
N SER A 91 -2.42 -1.63 17.02
CA SER A 91 -1.25 -2.34 17.53
C SER A 91 -1.63 -3.78 17.86
N ALA A 92 -1.26 -4.71 16.98
CA ALA A 92 -1.57 -6.13 17.16
C ALA A 92 -0.49 -7.00 16.53
N SER A 93 0.16 -7.85 17.34
CA SER A 93 0.97 -8.95 16.84
C SER A 93 0.05 -10.02 16.27
N GLY A 94 0.20 -10.37 14.99
CA GLY A 94 -0.59 -11.45 14.37
C GLY A 94 -1.61 -11.00 13.32
N VAL A 95 -1.55 -9.76 12.83
CA VAL A 95 -2.26 -9.37 11.60
C VAL A 95 -1.72 -10.18 10.44
N GLN A 96 -2.55 -11.04 9.86
CA GLN A 96 -2.16 -11.94 8.76
C GLN A 96 -2.52 -11.35 7.40
N GLU A 97 -3.69 -10.74 7.30
CA GLU A 97 -4.22 -10.22 6.05
C GLU A 97 -4.99 -8.93 6.30
N ILE A 98 -4.89 -8.01 5.34
CA ILE A 98 -5.57 -6.71 5.35
C ILE A 98 -6.15 -6.49 3.95
N SER A 99 -7.42 -6.13 3.87
CA SER A 99 -8.08 -5.84 2.60
C SER A 99 -8.95 -4.60 2.67
N TRP A 100 -8.99 -3.87 1.56
CA TRP A 100 -9.90 -2.75 1.37
C TRP A 100 -11.22 -3.23 0.78
N SER A 101 -12.32 -2.80 1.37
CA SER A 101 -13.62 -2.79 0.69
C SER A 101 -13.69 -1.63 -0.29
N ALA A 102 -14.45 -1.78 -1.38
CA ALA A 102 -14.70 -0.72 -2.36
C ALA A 102 -15.34 0.56 -1.76
N ARG A 103 -15.88 0.48 -0.54
CA ARG A 103 -16.46 1.62 0.21
C ARG A 103 -15.46 2.32 1.14
N GLY A 104 -14.17 2.01 1.05
CA GLY A 104 -13.12 2.64 1.86
C GLY A 104 -13.08 2.17 3.33
N GLN A 105 -13.75 1.07 3.66
CA GLN A 105 -13.55 0.38 4.94
C GLN A 105 -12.44 -0.67 4.79
N ILE A 106 -11.69 -0.91 5.86
CA ILE A 106 -10.73 -2.00 5.97
C ILE A 106 -11.39 -3.19 6.64
N ALA A 107 -11.09 -4.38 6.14
CA ALA A 107 -11.23 -5.63 6.88
C ALA A 107 -9.84 -6.20 7.18
N ALA A 108 -9.62 -6.69 8.40
CA ALA A 108 -8.36 -7.32 8.80
C ALA A 108 -8.62 -8.64 9.52
N LEU A 109 -7.82 -9.65 9.18
CA LEU A 109 -7.78 -10.94 9.87
C LEU A 109 -6.60 -10.96 10.84
N VAL A 110 -6.90 -11.22 12.11
CA VAL A 110 -5.92 -11.17 13.19
C VAL A 110 -5.96 -12.46 13.98
N SER A 111 -4.80 -13.11 14.11
CA SER A 111 -4.64 -14.30 14.94
C SER A 111 -4.27 -13.92 16.36
N PHE A 112 -5.07 -14.34 17.33
CA PHE A 112 -4.81 -14.14 18.74
C PHE A 112 -5.12 -15.41 19.53
N GLY A 113 -4.12 -15.97 20.22
CA GLY A 113 -4.31 -17.11 21.12
C GLY A 113 -4.91 -18.37 20.48
N GLY A 114 -4.73 -18.58 19.16
CA GLY A 114 -5.29 -19.71 18.42
C GLY A 114 -6.69 -19.48 17.83
N GLN A 115 -7.26 -18.28 17.99
CA GLN A 115 -8.48 -17.84 17.33
C GLN A 115 -8.16 -16.79 16.24
N MET A 116 -9.07 -16.66 15.28
CA MET A 116 -9.01 -15.65 14.23
C MET A 116 -10.14 -14.66 14.42
N ASP A 117 -9.79 -13.39 14.61
CA ASP A 117 -10.74 -12.30 14.67
C ASP A 117 -10.82 -11.58 13.32
N LEU A 118 -12.04 -11.24 12.91
CA LEU A 118 -12.30 -10.33 11.79
C LEU A 118 -12.64 -8.94 12.33
N TRP A 119 -11.80 -7.96 12.02
CA TRP A 119 -12.03 -6.56 12.37
C TRP A 119 -12.46 -5.77 11.15
N THR A 120 -13.48 -4.93 11.27
CA THR A 120 -13.93 -4.01 10.20
C THR A 120 -14.02 -2.58 10.72
N PHE A 121 -13.36 -1.64 10.06
CA PHE A 121 -13.36 -0.23 10.46
C PHE A 121 -13.00 0.72 9.31
N ARG A 122 -13.16 2.04 9.49
CA ARG A 122 -12.69 3.06 8.53
C ARG A 122 -11.38 3.67 9.00
N VAL A 123 -10.46 3.92 8.07
CA VAL A 123 -9.18 4.60 8.39
C VAL A 123 -9.41 5.99 8.96
N ASP A 124 -10.33 6.73 8.35
CA ASP A 124 -10.58 8.13 8.72
C ASP A 124 -10.99 8.28 10.20
N ASP A 125 -11.70 7.30 10.77
CA ASP A 125 -12.12 7.28 12.18
C ASP A 125 -10.93 7.30 13.15
N PHE A 126 -9.77 6.79 12.72
CA PHE A 126 -8.54 6.71 13.54
C PHE A 126 -7.53 7.79 13.17
N ILE A 127 -7.58 8.34 11.95
CA ILE A 127 -6.55 9.27 11.48
C ILE A 127 -6.95 10.73 11.61
N LEU A 128 -8.22 11.07 11.41
CA LEU A 128 -8.72 12.45 11.48
C LEU A 128 -9.14 12.90 12.88
N ASN A 129 -9.10 11.98 13.85
CA ASN A 129 -9.24 12.27 15.29
C ASN A 129 -7.87 12.54 15.94
#